data_AF-A0A137SAA9-F1
#
_entry.id   AF-A0A137SAA9-F1
#
_cell.length_a   1.000
_cell.length_b   1.000
_cell.length_c   1.000
_cell.angle_alpha   90.00
_cell.angle_beta   90.00
_cell.angle_gamma   90.00
#
_symmetry.space_group_name_H-M   'P 1'
#
loop_
_entity.id
_entity.type
_entity.pdbx_description
1 polymer ?
#
loop_
_entity_poly.entity_id
_entity_poly.type
_entity_poly.pdbx_seq_one_letter_code
_entity_poly.pdbx_strand_id
1 'polypeptide(L)'
;MNSAMMQERMAANAQNSNKAFQAAESAAGALVDQLMGGDLSLLQQAMSASDSRSGVSSYSIGGSEVSAEYEARYLGEIIINSGSSMDASESTTLLKGYRYELRGSSEISGSGAARTVFKGIEYY
;
A
#
# COMPACT_ATOMS: atom_id res chain seq x y z
N MET A 1 -36.37 2.20 -23.57
CA MET A 1 -35.08 2.31 -24.29
C MET A 1 -34.04 3.16 -23.54
N ASN A 2 -34.39 4.30 -22.93
CA ASN A 2 -33.44 5.11 -22.16
C ASN A 2 -32.85 4.43 -20.90
N SER A 3 -33.56 3.48 -20.28
CA SER A 3 -33.06 2.75 -19.11
C SER A 3 -31.92 1.77 -19.43
N ALA A 4 -31.95 1.12 -20.61
CA ALA A 4 -30.97 0.11 -20.99
C ALA A 4 -29.58 0.71 -21.23
N MET A 5 -29.51 1.85 -21.94
CA MET A 5 -28.25 2.55 -22.18
C MET A 5 -27.65 3.11 -20.88
N MET A 6 -28.49 3.55 -19.94
CA MET A 6 -28.03 3.99 -18.62
C MET A 6 -27.50 2.81 -17.78
N GLN A 7 -28.19 1.67 -17.81
CA GLN A 7 -27.74 0.44 -17.13
C GLN A 7 -26.41 -0.06 -17.69
N GLU A 8 -26.22 -0.01 -19.01
CA GLU A 8 -24.98 -0.39 -19.67
C GLU A 8 -23.80 0.51 -19.26
N ARG A 9 -23.99 1.84 -19.25
CA ARG A 9 -22.94 2.77 -18.79
C ARG A 9 -22.61 2.59 -17.31
N MET A 10 -23.62 2.34 -16.48
CA MET A 10 -23.40 2.04 -15.05
C MET A 10 -22.63 0.72 -14.87
N ALA A 11 -22.96 -0.32 -15.63
CA ALA A 11 -22.26 -1.60 -15.59
C ALA A 11 -20.79 -1.48 -16.05
N ALA A 12 -20.53 -0.74 -17.13
CA ALA A 12 -19.18 -0.47 -17.60
C ALA A 12 -18.36 0.31 -16.57
N ASN A 13 -18.94 1.34 -15.96
CA ASN A 13 -18.28 2.11 -14.90
C ASN A 13 -17.99 1.25 -13.66
N ALA A 14 -18.92 0.40 -13.26
CA ALA A 14 -18.72 -0.53 -12.14
C ALA A 14 -17.60 -1.54 -12.44
N GLN A 15 -17.56 -2.10 -13.66
CA GLN A 15 -16.47 -2.97 -14.09
C GLN A 15 -15.12 -2.26 -14.06
N ASN A 16 -15.02 -1.06 -14.62
CA ASN A 16 -13.76 -0.31 -14.65
C ASN A 16 -13.31 0.08 -13.24
N SER A 17 -14.24 0.49 -12.38
CA SER A 17 -13.94 0.74 -10.96
C SER A 17 -13.42 -0.52 -10.25
N ASN A 18 -14.01 -1.69 -10.51
CA ASN A 18 -13.58 -2.94 -9.88
C ASN A 18 -12.21 -3.39 -10.41
N LYS A 19 -11.96 -3.27 -11.72
CA LYS A 19 -10.65 -3.54 -12.30
C LYS A 19 -9.57 -2.64 -11.72
N ALA A 20 -9.85 -1.34 -11.56
CA ALA A 20 -8.92 -0.41 -10.92
C ALA A 20 -8.70 -0.81 -9.45
N PHE A 21 -9.76 -1.16 -8.72
CA PHE A 21 -9.61 -1.60 -7.32
C PHE A 21 -8.71 -2.84 -7.20
N GLN A 22 -8.97 -3.87 -8.01
CA GLN A 22 -8.14 -5.08 -8.05
C GLN A 22 -6.69 -4.73 -8.41
N ALA A 23 -6.50 -3.81 -9.34
CA ALA A 23 -5.17 -3.40 -9.77
C ALA A 23 -4.38 -2.72 -8.64
N ALA A 24 -4.99 -1.75 -7.96
CA ALA A 24 -4.41 -1.11 -6.79
C ALA A 24 -4.12 -2.11 -5.66
N GLU A 25 -5.00 -3.08 -5.44
CA GLU A 25 -4.82 -4.11 -4.42
C GLU A 25 -3.63 -5.03 -4.73
N SER A 26 -3.49 -5.47 -5.99
CA SER A 26 -2.36 -6.30 -6.41
C SER A 26 -1.05 -5.53 -6.36
N ALA A 27 -1.02 -4.22 -6.69
CA ALA A 27 0.17 -3.40 -6.51
C ALA A 27 0.59 -3.29 -5.04
N ALA A 28 -0.36 -3.04 -4.14
CA ALA A 28 -0.08 -3.07 -2.70
C ALA A 28 0.34 -4.47 -2.22
N GLY A 29 -0.22 -5.54 -2.81
CA GLY A 29 0.17 -6.92 -2.55
C GLY A 29 1.62 -7.21 -2.97
N ALA A 30 2.05 -6.72 -4.13
CA ALA A 30 3.42 -6.87 -4.61
C ALA A 30 4.44 -6.24 -3.65
N LEU A 31 4.10 -5.08 -3.07
CA LEU A 31 4.93 -4.47 -2.02
C LEU A 31 4.98 -5.35 -0.77
N VAL A 32 3.85 -5.92 -0.34
CA VAL A 32 3.84 -6.88 0.79
C VAL A 32 4.72 -8.10 0.50
N ASP A 33 4.64 -8.66 -0.71
CA ASP A 33 5.45 -9.82 -1.11
C ASP A 33 6.95 -9.49 -1.10
N GLN A 34 7.35 -8.28 -1.53
CA GLN A 34 8.73 -7.79 -1.43
C GLN A 34 9.20 -7.74 0.02
N LEU A 35 8.36 -7.20 0.92
CA LEU A 35 8.68 -7.12 2.34
C LEU A 35 8.81 -8.52 2.97
N MET A 36 7.92 -9.45 2.61
CA MET A 36 8.01 -10.85 3.04
C MET A 36 9.23 -11.57 2.47
N GLY A 37 9.69 -11.16 1.28
CA GLY A 37 10.95 -11.58 0.68
C GLY A 37 12.20 -10.97 1.33
N GLY A 38 12.04 -10.05 2.28
CA GLY A 38 13.12 -9.39 3.02
C GLY A 38 13.66 -8.11 2.37
N ASP A 39 13.06 -7.62 1.29
CA ASP A 39 13.43 -6.33 0.69
C ASP A 39 12.76 -5.19 1.45
N LEU A 40 13.54 -4.51 2.30
CA LEU A 40 13.09 -3.38 3.12
C LEU A 40 13.47 -2.02 2.54
N SER A 41 14.01 -1.98 1.31
CA SER A 41 14.58 -0.76 0.72
C SER A 41 13.60 0.41 0.72
N LEU A 42 12.33 0.16 0.35
CA LEU A 42 11.28 1.18 0.33
C LEU A 42 10.88 1.64 1.73
N LEU A 43 10.86 0.76 2.74
CA LEU A 43 10.59 1.15 4.13
C LEU A 43 11.71 2.02 4.69
N GLN A 44 12.96 1.62 4.45
CA GLN A 44 14.14 2.37 4.87
C GLN A 44 14.19 3.74 4.20
N GLN A 45 13.87 3.81 2.91
CA GLN A 45 13.75 5.07 2.18
C GLN A 45 12.67 5.95 2.81
N ALA A 46 11.47 5.41 3.05
CA ALA A 46 10.37 6.16 3.69
C ALA A 46 10.72 6.68 5.08
N MET A 47 11.53 5.97 5.88
CA MET A 47 12.02 6.48 7.17
C MET A 47 12.99 7.64 7.02
N SER A 48 13.88 7.57 6.02
CA SER A 48 14.93 8.58 5.81
C SER A 48 14.45 9.82 5.07
N ALA A 49 13.33 9.72 4.34
CA ALA A 49 12.79 10.78 3.51
C ALA A 49 12.13 11.88 4.36
N SER A 50 12.33 13.14 3.97
CA SER A 50 11.79 14.30 4.70
C SER A 50 10.26 14.36 4.71
N ASP A 51 9.61 13.78 3.71
CA ASP A 51 8.15 13.68 3.58
C ASP A 51 7.59 12.34 4.12
N SER A 52 8.47 11.51 4.68
CA SER A 52 8.16 10.17 5.17
C SER A 52 7.61 9.22 4.11
N ARG A 53 7.94 9.41 2.82
CA ARG A 53 7.50 8.55 1.72
C ARG A 53 8.67 7.92 0.98
N SER A 54 8.46 6.69 0.50
CA SER A 54 9.40 6.03 -0.39
C SER A 54 9.27 6.59 -1.81
N GLY A 55 10.18 6.17 -2.68
CA GLY A 55 9.96 6.27 -4.12
C GLY A 55 8.71 5.49 -4.55
N VAL A 56 8.14 5.90 -5.67
CA VAL A 56 7.00 5.21 -6.30
C VAL A 56 7.55 4.17 -7.28
N SER A 57 7.07 2.93 -7.13
CA SER A 57 7.44 1.81 -8.00
C SER A 57 6.25 1.39 -8.85
N SER A 58 6.48 1.22 -10.15
CA SER A 58 5.45 0.74 -11.08
C SER A 58 5.24 -0.77 -10.95
N TYR A 59 3.99 -1.20 -11.02
CA TYR A 59 3.57 -2.60 -11.04
C TYR A 59 2.70 -2.85 -12.28
N SER A 60 2.99 -3.92 -13.01
CA SER A 60 2.25 -4.30 -14.21
C SER A 60 1.44 -5.57 -13.94
N ILE A 61 0.12 -5.48 -14.13
CA ILE A 61 -0.84 -6.56 -13.88
C ILE A 61 -1.19 -7.33 -15.16
N GLY A 62 -0.58 -6.93 -16.28
CA GLY A 62 -0.92 -7.42 -17.60
C GLY A 62 -2.09 -6.65 -18.21
N GLY A 63 -1.95 -6.31 -19.49
CA GLY A 63 -2.87 -5.40 -20.20
C GLY A 63 -2.28 -3.99 -20.29
N SER A 64 -2.19 -3.44 -21.49
CA SER A 64 -1.58 -2.12 -21.75
C SER A 64 -2.41 -0.94 -21.23
N GLU A 65 -3.62 -1.19 -20.74
CA GLU A 65 -4.59 -0.16 -20.37
C GLU A 65 -4.60 0.14 -18.87
N VAL A 66 -3.93 -0.65 -18.03
CA VAL A 66 -3.94 -0.48 -16.57
C VAL A 66 -2.55 -0.12 -16.07
N SER A 67 -2.39 1.10 -15.54
CA SER A 67 -1.21 1.48 -14.77
C SER A 67 -1.47 1.19 -13.31
N ALA A 68 -0.51 0.58 -12.63
CA ALA A 68 -0.55 0.41 -11.18
C ALA A 68 0.82 0.75 -10.59
N GLU A 69 0.82 1.28 -9.38
CA GLU A 69 2.00 1.77 -8.68
C GLU A 69 1.86 1.48 -7.19
N TYR A 70 2.99 1.35 -6.49
CA TYR A 70 3.01 1.23 -5.05
C TYR A 70 4.11 2.11 -4.42
N GLU A 71 3.85 2.57 -3.21
CA GLU A 71 4.79 3.31 -2.36
C GLU A 71 4.57 2.91 -0.89
N ALA A 72 5.59 3.13 -0.06
CA ALA A 72 5.50 3.03 1.39
C ALA A 72 5.56 4.43 2.01
N ARG A 73 4.82 4.61 3.10
CA ARG A 73 4.85 5.81 3.92
C ARG A 73 5.13 5.45 5.36
N TYR A 74 6.11 6.11 5.96
CA TYR A 74 6.42 5.96 7.37
C TYR A 74 5.45 6.79 8.22
N LEU A 75 4.86 6.17 9.24
CA LEU A 75 3.87 6.79 10.13
C LEU A 75 4.43 7.07 11.53
N GLY A 76 5.59 6.50 11.89
CA GLY A 76 6.25 6.75 13.18
C GLY A 76 6.68 5.48 13.91
N GLU A 77 7.37 5.69 15.04
CA GLU A 77 7.77 4.62 15.96
C GLU A 77 6.57 4.15 16.78
N ILE A 78 6.47 2.85 17.00
CA ILE A 78 5.53 2.23 17.94
C ILE A 78 6.19 2.26 19.31
N ILE A 79 5.58 2.96 20.25
CA ILE A 79 6.01 2.95 21.64
C ILE A 79 5.45 1.67 22.29
N ILE A 80 6.27 0.64 22.36
CA ILE A 80 5.93 -0.57 23.11
C ILE A 80 6.26 -0.28 24.58
N ASN A 81 5.24 -0.02 25.39
CA ASN A 81 5.41 0.00 26.84
C ASN A 81 5.63 -1.45 27.31
N SER A 82 6.89 -1.87 27.45
CA SER A 82 7.23 -3.10 28.16
C SER A 82 6.72 -2.99 29.60
N GLY A 83 5.85 -3.91 30.02
CA GLY A 83 5.39 -3.99 31.41
C GLY A 83 6.57 -4.09 32.37
N SER A 84 6.53 -3.32 33.44
CA SER A 84 7.53 -3.27 34.50
C SER A 84 7.55 -4.61 35.27
N SER A 85 8.40 -5.54 34.82
CA SER A 85 8.79 -6.71 35.60
C SER A 85 9.95 -6.32 36.52
N MET A 86 9.86 -6.66 37.81
CA MET A 86 10.84 -6.30 38.85
C MET A 86 12.24 -6.93 38.68
N ASP A 87 12.44 -7.76 37.65
CA ASP A 87 13.73 -8.41 37.29
C ASP A 87 14.09 -8.20 35.79
N ALA A 88 13.69 -7.07 35.20
CA ALA A 88 14.09 -6.76 33.83
C ALA A 88 15.58 -6.35 33.77
N SER A 89 16.42 -7.21 33.19
CA SER A 89 17.82 -6.91 32.87
C SER A 89 17.92 -5.58 32.09
N GLU A 90 18.64 -4.60 32.64
CA GLU A 90 18.75 -3.23 32.10
C GLU A 90 19.56 -3.13 30.79
N SER A 91 20.06 -4.24 30.25
CA SER A 91 20.93 -4.24 29.07
C SER A 91 20.17 -4.37 27.74
N THR A 92 19.04 -3.68 27.60
CA THR A 92 18.21 -3.47 26.38
C THR A 92 17.07 -4.47 26.11
N THR A 93 15.82 -3.94 26.07
CA THR A 93 14.61 -4.67 25.60
C THR A 93 13.59 -3.77 24.86
N LEU A 94 13.96 -2.55 24.44
CA LEU A 94 13.11 -1.78 23.51
C LEU A 94 13.36 -2.29 22.08
N LEU A 95 12.61 -3.30 21.63
CA LEU A 95 12.39 -3.45 20.19
C LEU A 95 11.56 -2.23 19.76
N LYS A 96 12.19 -1.30 19.05
CA LYS A 96 11.47 -0.19 18.44
C LYS A 96 10.74 -0.72 17.22
N GLY A 97 9.43 -0.95 17.36
CA GLY A 97 8.57 -1.19 16.22
C GLY A 97 8.40 0.10 15.41
N TYR A 98 8.19 -0.04 14.11
CA TYR A 98 7.92 1.06 13.19
C TYR A 98 6.62 0.79 12.46
N ARG A 99 5.77 1.82 12.34
CA ARG A 99 4.51 1.74 11.62
C ARG A 99 4.66 2.33 10.22
N TYR A 100 4.14 1.61 9.24
CA TYR A 100 4.11 2.04 7.85
C TYR A 100 2.71 1.90 7.26
N GLU A 101 2.44 2.72 6.26
CA GLU A 101 1.29 2.64 5.37
C GLU A 101 1.80 2.30 3.97
N LEU A 102 1.36 1.17 3.45
CA LEU A 102 1.61 0.75 2.07
C LEU A 102 0.47 1.28 1.21
N ARG A 103 0.78 2.06 0.19
CA ARG A 103 -0.19 2.60 -0.75
C ARG A 103 -0.02 1.91 -2.09
N GLY A 104 -1.10 1.32 -2.61
CA GLY A 104 -1.21 0.89 -4.00
C GLY A 104 -2.17 1.83 -4.74
N SER A 105 -1.76 2.37 -5.87
CA SER A 105 -2.61 3.19 -6.75
C SER A 105 -2.70 2.58 -8.13
N SER A 106 -3.82 2.80 -8.81
CA SER A 106 -3.98 2.36 -10.20
C SER A 106 -4.92 3.26 -10.98
N GLU A 107 -4.75 3.28 -12.28
CA GLU A 107 -5.60 3.99 -13.23
C GLU A 107 -5.86 3.13 -14.48
N ILE A 108 -7.10 3.17 -14.98
CA ILE A 108 -7.47 2.54 -16.26
C ILE A 108 -7.57 3.60 -17.35
N SER A 109 -6.62 3.51 -18.29
CA SER A 109 -6.59 4.29 -19.52
C SER A 109 -7.89 4.13 -20.30
N GLY A 110 -8.45 5.23 -20.80
CA GLY A 110 -9.68 5.24 -21.60
C GLY A 110 -10.99 5.31 -20.81
N SER A 111 -11.00 4.96 -19.51
CA SER A 111 -12.17 5.14 -18.65
C SER A 111 -12.01 6.23 -17.58
N GLY A 112 -10.76 6.58 -17.23
CA GLY A 112 -10.44 7.50 -16.14
C GLY A 112 -10.75 6.93 -14.75
N ALA A 113 -11.05 5.63 -14.64
CA ALA A 113 -11.26 4.99 -13.36
C ALA A 113 -9.92 4.86 -12.62
N ALA A 114 -9.80 5.59 -11.50
CA ALA A 114 -8.64 5.53 -10.62
C ALA A 114 -9.03 5.03 -9.22
N ARG A 115 -8.15 4.24 -8.61
CA ARG A 115 -8.33 3.72 -7.26
C ARG A 115 -7.00 3.74 -6.50
N THR A 116 -7.11 3.99 -5.21
CA THR A 116 -5.99 3.92 -4.26
C THR A 116 -6.42 3.08 -3.07
N VAL A 117 -5.56 2.15 -2.68
CA VAL A 117 -5.73 1.24 -1.55
C VAL A 117 -4.59 1.48 -0.57
N PHE A 118 -4.91 1.47 0.72
CA PHE A 118 -3.95 1.64 1.81
C PHE A 118 -3.95 0.39 2.68
N LYS A 119 -2.76 -0.10 3.05
CA LYS A 119 -2.58 -1.21 3.98
C LYS A 119 -1.61 -0.78 5.09
N GLY A 120 -2.05 -0.85 6.34
CA GLY A 120 -1.18 -0.57 7.48
C GLY A 120 -0.35 -1.80 7.85
N ILE A 121 0.94 -1.61 8.09
CA ILE A 121 1.82 -2.65 8.62
C ILE A 121 2.61 -2.13 9.82
N GLU A 122 2.99 -3.06 10.68
CA GLU A 122 3.91 -2.83 11.79
C GLU A 122 5.12 -3.74 11.58
N TYR A 123 6.31 -3.16 11.62
CA TYR A 123 7.57 -3.87 11.42
C TYR A 123 8.41 -3.75 12.69
N TYR A 124 8.92 -4.89 13.19
CA TYR A 124 9.65 -5.01 14.47
C TYR A 124 11.08 -5.44 14.25
#